data_AF-A0A917P418-F1
#
_entry.id   AF-A0A917P418-F1
#
_cell.length_a   1.000
_cell.length_b   1.000
_cell.length_c   1.000
_cell.angle_alpha   90.00
_cell.angle_beta   90.00
_cell.angle_gamma   90.00
#
_symmetry.space_group_name_H-M   'P 1'
#
loop_
_entity.id
_entity.type
_entity.pdbx_description
1 polymer ?
#
loop_
_entity_poly.entity_id
_entity_poly.type
_entity_poly.pdbx_seq_one_letter_code
_entity_poly.pdbx_strand_id
1 'polypeptide(L)'
;MSDPQGRAAIRLLQGYLWHPAHADLDLESYLPRELDEAYLLWDAVQPPFAFFENGEPTASQTFYQFTVLQVYDARPTSDDLNGDALAASTALGPLLEAMPQGVGWQLWEDLREL
;
A
#
# COMPACT_ATOMS: atom_id res chain seq x y z
N MET A 1 25.02 26.10 17.55
CA MET A 1 25.28 24.91 16.72
C MET A 1 23.92 24.30 16.42
N SER A 2 23.43 24.50 15.20
CA SER A 2 22.12 24.04 14.76
C SER A 2 22.16 22.54 14.50
N ASP A 3 21.18 21.81 15.03
CA ASP A 3 21.00 20.36 14.90
C ASP A 3 20.94 19.92 13.42
N PRO A 4 21.43 18.73 13.00
CA PRO A 4 21.29 18.25 11.64
C PRO A 4 19.86 17.76 11.48
N GLN A 5 18.92 18.69 11.26
CA GLN A 5 17.52 18.37 10.92
C GLN A 5 17.49 17.89 9.48
N GLY A 6 17.99 16.67 9.32
CA GLY A 6 18.36 16.04 8.08
C GLY A 6 17.20 15.34 7.41
N ARG A 7 17.45 15.09 6.12
CA ARG A 7 16.62 14.33 5.22
C ARG A 7 16.08 13.04 5.88
N ALA A 8 14.77 12.81 5.79
CA ALA A 8 14.10 11.66 6.39
C ALA A 8 13.44 10.81 5.30
N ALA A 9 13.72 9.51 5.26
CA ALA A 9 13.02 8.56 4.41
C ALA A 9 11.95 7.85 5.25
N ILE A 10 10.68 7.96 4.85
CA ILE A 10 9.55 7.43 5.61
C ILE A 10 8.74 6.50 4.71
N ARG A 11 8.32 5.38 5.32
CA ARG A 11 7.45 4.38 4.71
C ARG A 11 6.02 4.60 5.21
N LEU A 12 5.14 4.98 4.30
CA LEU A 12 3.72 5.18 4.54
C LEU A 12 2.98 3.90 4.14
N LEU A 13 2.49 3.15 5.13
CA LEU A 13 1.69 1.95 4.90
C LEU A 13 0.34 2.33 4.28
N GLN A 14 0.02 1.76 3.12
CA GLN A 14 -1.21 2.10 2.37
C GLN A 14 -2.30 1.05 2.53
N GLY A 15 -1.94 -0.23 2.65
CA GLY A 15 -2.92 -1.31 2.77
C GLY A 15 -2.40 -2.64 2.24
N TYR A 16 -3.33 -3.48 1.77
CA TYR A 16 -3.04 -4.83 1.30
C TYR A 16 -3.69 -5.13 -0.06
N LEU A 17 -3.08 -6.04 -0.81
CA LEU A 17 -3.65 -6.69 -1.98
C LEU A 17 -3.46 -8.18 -1.86
N TRP A 18 -4.41 -8.93 -2.40
CA TRP A 18 -4.31 -10.37 -2.48
C TRP A 18 -4.90 -10.90 -3.78
N HIS A 19 -4.42 -12.07 -4.17
CA HIS A 19 -4.97 -12.81 -5.31
C HIS A 19 -4.83 -14.32 -5.05
N PRO A 20 -5.58 -15.17 -5.78
CA PRO A 20 -5.46 -16.62 -5.63
C PRO A 20 -4.03 -17.07 -5.88
N ALA A 21 -3.48 -17.93 -5.01
CA ALA A 21 -2.08 -18.33 -5.08
C ALA A 21 -1.69 -19.08 -6.37
N HIS A 22 -2.67 -19.61 -7.09
CA HIS A 22 -2.49 -20.30 -8.37
C HIS A 22 -2.68 -19.39 -9.59
N ALA A 23 -3.06 -18.13 -9.40
CA ALA A 23 -3.16 -17.15 -10.47
C ALA A 23 -1.76 -16.60 -10.80
N ASP A 24 -1.44 -16.53 -12.09
CA ASP A 24 -0.21 -15.93 -12.59
C ASP A 24 -0.42 -14.41 -12.73
N LEU A 25 -0.28 -13.70 -11.61
CA LEU A 25 -0.41 -12.24 -11.55
C LEU A 25 0.98 -11.61 -11.47
N ASP A 26 1.35 -10.87 -12.52
CA ASP A 26 2.52 -10.01 -12.52
C ASP A 26 2.14 -8.58 -12.12
N LEU A 27 2.35 -8.22 -10.85
CA LEU A 27 2.05 -6.88 -10.33
C LEU A 27 2.83 -5.76 -11.04
N GLU A 28 4.02 -6.05 -11.58
CA GLU A 28 4.83 -5.04 -12.30
C GLU A 28 4.17 -4.59 -13.61
N SER A 29 3.32 -5.43 -14.19
CA SER A 29 2.56 -5.10 -15.39
C SER A 29 1.36 -4.18 -15.12
N TYR A 30 0.94 -4.02 -13.86
CA TYR A 30 -0.24 -3.22 -13.49
C TYR A 30 0.10 -2.01 -12.62
N LEU A 31 1.19 -2.07 -11.86
CA LEU A 31 1.54 -1.05 -10.88
C LEU A 31 2.86 -0.37 -11.23
N PRO A 32 2.89 0.98 -11.19
CA PRO A 32 4.12 1.70 -11.39
C PRO A 32 5.05 1.49 -10.19
N ARG A 33 6.36 1.60 -10.40
CA ARG A 33 7.35 1.62 -9.31
C ARG A 33 7.39 2.95 -8.55
N GLU A 34 6.83 3.99 -9.15
CA GLU A 34 6.82 5.35 -8.65
C GLU A 34 5.39 5.91 -8.73
N LEU A 35 4.97 6.61 -7.68
CA LEU A 35 3.76 7.41 -7.61
C LEU A 35 4.20 8.85 -7.35
N ASP A 36 4.16 9.67 -8.40
CA ASP A 36 4.71 11.03 -8.41
C ASP A 36 6.16 11.06 -7.91
N GLU A 37 6.42 11.67 -6.75
CA GLU A 37 7.77 11.82 -6.16
C GLU A 37 8.15 10.68 -5.19
N ALA A 38 7.27 9.69 -5.00
CA ALA A 38 7.46 8.61 -4.04
C ALA A 38 7.57 7.24 -4.72
N TYR A 39 8.25 6.30 -4.07
CA TYR A 39 8.40 4.94 -4.58
C TYR A 39 7.27 4.05 -4.05
N LEU A 40 6.59 3.35 -4.95
CA LEU A 40 5.60 2.35 -4.59
C LEU A 40 6.28 1.00 -4.36
N LEU A 41 6.07 0.43 -3.17
CA LEU A 41 6.58 -0.85 -2.75
C LEU A 41 5.42 -1.81 -2.48
N TRP A 42 5.61 -3.07 -2.86
CA TRP A 42 4.72 -4.16 -2.49
C TRP A 42 5.56 -5.37 -2.06
N ASP A 43 5.41 -5.72 -0.80
CA ASP A 43 6.16 -6.82 -0.20
C ASP A 43 5.22 -7.99 0.06
N ALA A 44 5.60 -9.20 -0.35
CA ALA A 44 4.83 -10.39 -0.03
C ALA A 44 4.83 -10.64 1.49
N VAL A 45 3.65 -10.86 2.07
CA VAL A 45 3.47 -11.03 3.53
C VAL A 45 2.60 -12.23 3.83
N GLN A 46 2.63 -12.68 5.09
CA GLN A 46 1.62 -13.60 5.59
C GLN A 46 0.26 -12.87 5.68
N PRO A 47 -0.87 -13.56 5.42
CA PRO A 47 -2.17 -12.94 5.56
C PRO A 47 -2.36 -12.34 6.97
N PRO A 48 -2.81 -11.08 7.08
CA PRO A 48 -2.98 -10.43 8.39
C PRO A 48 -4.16 -11.00 9.20
N PHE A 49 -5.01 -11.80 8.57
CA PHE A 49 -6.16 -12.49 9.17
C PHE A 49 -6.34 -13.86 8.53
N ALA A 50 -6.99 -14.79 9.24
CA ALA A 50 -7.13 -16.19 8.81
C ALA A 50 -8.29 -16.45 7.82
N PHE A 51 -9.34 -15.64 7.89
CA PHE A 51 -10.56 -15.79 7.08
C PHE A 51 -11.07 -14.43 6.61
N PHE A 52 -11.57 -14.38 5.38
CA PHE A 52 -12.33 -13.22 4.88
C PHE A 52 -13.70 -13.12 5.57
N GLU A 53 -14.39 -12.00 5.38
CA GLU A 53 -15.75 -11.77 5.93
C GLU A 53 -16.78 -12.81 5.44
N ASN A 54 -16.57 -13.38 4.25
CA ASN A 54 -17.39 -14.45 3.71
C ASN A 54 -17.10 -15.84 4.32
N GLY A 55 -16.11 -15.95 5.22
CA GLY A 55 -15.69 -17.19 5.88
C GLY A 55 -14.67 -18.03 5.11
N GLU A 56 -14.22 -17.61 3.93
CA GLU A 56 -13.20 -18.33 3.16
C GLU A 56 -11.79 -18.14 3.74
N PRO A 57 -10.93 -19.17 3.73
CA PRO A 57 -9.58 -19.07 4.27
C PRO A 57 -8.66 -18.25 3.37
N THR A 58 -7.95 -17.30 3.97
CA THR A 58 -6.94 -16.47 3.29
C THR A 58 -5.69 -17.22 2.89
N ALA A 59 -5.44 -18.41 3.47
CA ALA A 59 -4.28 -19.25 3.18
C ALA A 59 -4.22 -19.73 1.72
N SER A 60 -5.33 -19.62 0.97
CA SER A 60 -5.38 -19.91 -0.47
C SER A 60 -4.91 -18.76 -1.36
N GLN A 61 -4.55 -17.62 -0.77
CA GLN A 61 -4.20 -16.38 -1.45
C GLN A 61 -2.74 -16.00 -1.18
N THR A 62 -2.15 -15.28 -2.13
CA THR A 62 -0.90 -14.55 -1.93
C THR A 62 -1.23 -13.14 -1.51
N PHE A 63 -0.62 -12.64 -0.43
CA PHE A 63 -0.84 -11.29 0.10
C PHE A 63 0.40 -10.41 -0.11
N TYR A 64 0.13 -9.14 -0.41
CA TYR A 64 1.12 -8.09 -0.55
C TYR A 64 0.74 -6.91 0.33
N GLN A 65 1.73 -6.33 1.02
CA GLN A 65 1.59 -5.09 1.75
C GLN A 65 2.06 -3.92 0.88
N PHE A 66 1.18 -2.95 0.63
CA PHE A 66 1.52 -1.73 -0.09
C PHE A 66 2.09 -0.67 0.82
N THR A 67 3.22 -0.10 0.41
CA THR A 67 3.89 0.99 1.14
C THR A 67 4.42 2.00 0.14
N VAL A 68 4.29 3.28 0.47
CA VAL A 68 4.90 4.38 -0.28
C VAL A 68 6.13 4.86 0.48
N LEU A 69 7.27 4.88 -0.19
CA LEU A 69 8.53 5.39 0.35
C LEU A 69 8.76 6.81 -0.16
N GLN A 70 8.70 7.79 0.74
CA GLN A 70 8.91 9.19 0.43
C GLN A 70 10.12 9.73 1.20
N VAL A 71 10.85 10.65 0.58
CA VAL A 71 12.04 11.25 1.17
C VAL A 71 11.82 12.74 1.34
N TYR A 72 11.87 13.20 2.58
CA TYR A 72 11.61 14.58 2.98
C TYR A 72 12.92 15.29 3.28
N ASP A 73 13.05 16.56 2.88
CA ASP A 73 14.24 17.37 3.17
C ASP A 73 14.35 17.79 4.64
N ALA A 74 13.22 17.89 5.32
CA ALA A 74 13.12 18.09 6.76
C ALA A 74 12.17 17.04 7.36
N ARG A 75 12.21 16.84 8.67
CA ARG A 75 11.29 15.89 9.32
C ARG A 75 9.84 16.37 9.15
N PRO A 76 8.96 15.58 8.50
CA PRO A 76 7.58 15.97 8.29
C PRO A 76 6.77 15.92 9.58
N THR A 77 5.70 16.69 9.62
CA THR A 77 4.70 16.66 10.68
C THR A 77 3.71 15.51 10.46
N SER A 78 2.88 15.22 11.47
CA SER A 78 1.83 14.22 11.31
C SER A 78 0.80 14.60 10.23
N ASP A 79 0.51 15.90 10.09
CA ASP A 79 -0.45 16.37 9.09
C ASP A 79 0.10 16.19 7.67
N ASP A 80 1.40 16.44 7.47
CA ASP A 80 2.08 16.18 6.19
C ASP A 80 1.99 14.68 5.83
N LEU A 81 2.30 13.80 6.79
CA LEU A 81 2.28 12.35 6.58
C LEU A 81 0.87 11.82 6.26
N ASN A 82 -0.15 12.34 6.94
CA ASN A 82 -1.54 12.00 6.65
C ASN A 82 -1.96 12.48 5.26
N GLY A 83 -1.58 13.70 4.89
CA GLY A 83 -1.85 14.25 3.55
C GLY A 83 -1.19 13.43 2.44
N ASP A 84 0.08 13.04 2.63
CA ASP A 84 0.82 12.23 1.66
C ASP A 84 0.27 10.81 1.56
N ALA A 85 -0.12 10.20 2.69
CA ALA A 85 -0.77 8.89 2.69
C ALA A 85 -2.12 8.92 1.95
N LEU A 86 -2.94 9.95 2.19
CA LEU A 86 -4.20 10.14 1.50
C LEU A 86 -3.99 10.36 -0.01
N ALA A 87 -3.01 11.17 -0.40
CA ALA A 87 -2.68 11.41 -1.80
C ALA A 87 -2.25 10.11 -2.50
N ALA A 88 -1.39 9.32 -1.86
CA ALA A 88 -0.94 8.05 -2.40
C ALA A 88 -2.08 7.03 -2.51
N SER A 89 -2.95 6.93 -1.51
CA SER A 89 -4.15 6.08 -1.53
C SER A 89 -5.09 6.49 -2.68
N THR A 90 -5.31 7.79 -2.86
CA THR A 90 -6.13 8.35 -3.95
C THR A 90 -5.55 8.01 -5.33
N ALA A 91 -4.23 8.05 -5.48
CA ALA A 91 -3.56 7.67 -6.72
C ALA A 91 -3.57 6.14 -6.98
N LEU A 92 -3.50 5.34 -5.91
CA LEU A 92 -3.54 3.87 -5.99
C LEU A 92 -4.92 3.33 -6.36
N GLY A 93 -5.99 3.94 -5.85
CA GLY A 93 -7.37 3.47 -6.05
C GLY A 93 -7.69 3.10 -7.51
N PRO A 94 -7.54 4.00 -8.49
CA PRO A 94 -7.81 3.70 -9.90
C PRO A 94 -6.95 2.57 -10.49
N LEU A 95 -5.70 2.42 -10.01
CA LEU A 95 -4.81 1.33 -10.46
C LEU A 95 -5.28 -0.02 -9.93
N LEU A 96 -5.74 -0.04 -8.68
CA LEU A 96 -6.28 -1.23 -8.03
C LEU A 96 -7.66 -1.61 -8.58
N GLU A 97 -8.50 -0.63 -8.93
CA GLU A 97 -9.78 -0.85 -9.62
C GLU A 97 -9.61 -1.46 -11.02
N ALA A 98 -8.48 -1.17 -11.69
CA ALA A 98 -8.16 -1.72 -13.01
C ALA A 98 -7.59 -3.15 -12.97
N MET A 99 -7.40 -3.72 -11.78
CA MET A 99 -6.86 -5.07 -11.61
C MET A 99 -7.79 -6.15 -12.18
N PRO A 100 -7.25 -7.32 -12.59
CA PRO A 100 -8.05 -8.44 -13.05
C PRO A 100 -9.08 -8.91 -12.02
N GLN A 101 -10.18 -9.48 -12.51
CA GLN A 101 -11.18 -10.10 -11.65
C GLN A 101 -10.54 -11.19 -10.76
N GLY A 102 -10.87 -11.16 -9.47
CA GLY A 102 -10.33 -12.10 -8.48
C GLY A 102 -9.15 -11.54 -7.68
N VAL A 103 -8.57 -10.41 -8.10
CA VAL A 103 -7.69 -9.62 -7.24
C VAL A 103 -8.56 -8.84 -6.24
N GLY A 104 -8.27 -9.01 -4.96
CA GLY A 104 -8.87 -8.21 -3.89
C GLY A 104 -7.83 -7.25 -3.32
N TRP A 105 -8.29 -6.13 -2.78
CA TRP A 105 -7.44 -5.13 -2.17
C TRP A 105 -8.21 -4.36 -1.10
N GLN A 106 -7.45 -3.71 -0.21
CA GLN A 106 -7.99 -2.84 0.82
C GLN A 106 -6.96 -1.75 1.11
N LEU A 107 -7.36 -0.49 0.91
CA LEU A 107 -6.59 0.68 1.32
C LEU A 107 -7.04 1.14 2.71
N TRP A 108 -6.14 1.76 3.46
CA TRP A 108 -6.45 2.26 4.80
C TRP A 108 -7.46 3.41 4.82
N GLU A 109 -7.51 4.23 3.77
CA GLU A 109 -8.55 5.25 3.62
C GLU A 109 -9.96 4.64 3.47
N ASP A 110 -10.07 3.39 3.01
CA ASP A 110 -11.35 2.68 2.90
C ASP A 110 -11.78 2.00 4.21
N LEU A 111 -10.91 1.99 5.22
CA LEU A 111 -11.29 1.55 6.56
C LEU A 111 -12.19 2.62 7.18
N ARG A 112 -13.46 2.26 7.39
CA ARG A 112 -14.40 3.12 8.11
C ARG A 112 -14.04 3.16 9.59
N GLU A 113 -14.17 4.34 10.20
CA GLU A 113 -14.16 4.46 11.67
C GLU A 113 -15.24 3.56 12.27
N LEU A 114 -14.90 2.82 13.33
CA LEU A 114 -15.80 1.99 14.12
C LEU A 114 -16.49 2.79 15.22
#